data_AF-A0A482RPP6-F1
#
_entry.id   AF-A0A482RPP6-F1
#
_cell.length_a   1.000
_cell.length_b   1.000
_cell.length_c   1.000
_cell.angle_alpha   90.00
_cell.angle_beta   90.00
_cell.angle_gamma   90.00
#
_symmetry.space_group_name_H-M   'P 1'
#
loop_
_entity.id
_entity.type
_entity.pdbx_description
1 polymer ?
#
loop_
_entity_poly.entity_id
_entity_poly.type
_entity_poly.pdbx_seq_one_letter_code
_entity_poly.pdbx_strand_id
1 'polypeptide(L)'
;MAASSEDLDTQLLALVGSEGGVADSMDVCAGLGMEHQALVGALKSLEAEAYVAMTPINKESWQLTEEALSYVAKGSPEKQLVLWLPEEGATDAELEGVWGKEFVAIAKGKCMKNKWIARDKATGKYTKQVCARMRALRAALGGTDWQTQ
;
A
#
# COMPACT_ATOMS: atom_id res chain seq x y z
N MET A 1 -34.54 -11.82 8.69
CA MET A 1 -34.77 -13.26 8.94
C MET A 1 -33.40 -13.89 9.05
N ALA A 2 -33.03 -14.42 10.21
CA ALA A 2 -31.74 -15.04 10.42
C ALA A 2 -31.76 -16.39 9.71
N ALA A 3 -30.96 -16.55 8.65
CA ALA A 3 -30.72 -17.86 8.06
C ALA A 3 -30.03 -18.72 9.13
N SER A 4 -30.65 -19.84 9.44
CA SER A 4 -30.18 -20.82 10.43
C SER A 4 -28.95 -21.54 9.85
N SER A 5 -28.06 -22.08 10.68
CA SER A 5 -26.89 -22.83 10.17
C SER A 5 -27.30 -24.00 9.25
N GLU A 6 -28.43 -24.64 9.54
CA GLU A 6 -28.98 -25.73 8.73
C GLU A 6 -29.41 -25.30 7.31
N ASP A 7 -29.87 -24.05 7.16
CA ASP A 7 -30.22 -23.48 5.84
C ASP A 7 -28.97 -23.26 4.99
N LEU A 8 -27.84 -22.97 5.63
CA LEU A 8 -26.55 -22.74 4.99
C LEU A 8 -25.92 -24.05 4.52
N ASP A 9 -25.95 -25.08 5.36
CA ASP A 9 -25.44 -26.41 5.02
C ASP A 9 -26.18 -27.00 3.82
N THR A 10 -27.51 -26.85 3.80
CA THR A 10 -28.35 -27.29 2.68
C THR A 10 -28.01 -26.55 1.38
N GLN A 11 -27.79 -25.23 1.45
CA GLN A 11 -27.38 -24.43 0.29
C GLN A 11 -25.99 -24.81 -0.22
N LEU A 12 -25.04 -25.08 0.68
CA LEU A 12 -23.69 -25.52 0.32
C LEU A 12 -23.70 -26.88 -0.37
N LEU A 13 -24.44 -27.84 0.18
CA LEU A 13 -24.58 -29.17 -0.42
C LEU A 13 -25.26 -29.11 -1.79
N ALA A 14 -26.28 -28.26 -1.95
CA ALA A 14 -26.92 -28.04 -3.24
C ALA A 14 -25.94 -27.43 -4.26
N LEU A 15 -25.14 -26.45 -3.85
CA LEU A 15 -24.14 -25.81 -4.70
C LEU A 15 -23.07 -26.82 -5.17
N VAL A 16 -22.45 -27.54 -4.21
CA VAL A 16 -21.44 -28.58 -4.48
C VAL A 16 -22.00 -29.69 -5.37
N GLY A 17 -23.24 -30.12 -5.12
CA GLY A 17 -23.91 -31.16 -5.89
C GLY A 17 -24.26 -30.73 -7.33
N SER A 18 -24.55 -29.44 -7.55
CA SER A 18 -24.92 -28.91 -8.86
C SER A 18 -23.70 -28.63 -9.76
N GLU A 19 -22.59 -28.15 -9.18
CA GLU A 19 -21.38 -27.76 -9.92
C GLU A 19 -20.32 -28.87 -9.97
N GLY A 20 -20.56 -30.02 -9.31
CA GLY A 20 -19.62 -31.13 -9.25
C GLY A 20 -18.41 -30.88 -8.35
N GLY A 21 -18.49 -29.85 -7.49
CA GLY A 21 -17.43 -29.41 -6.60
C GLY A 21 -17.28 -27.89 -6.56
N VAL A 22 -16.59 -27.41 -5.54
CA VAL A 22 -16.20 -26.00 -5.40
C VAL A 22 -14.69 -25.90 -5.53
N ALA A 23 -14.20 -25.05 -6.43
CA ALA A 23 -12.76 -24.84 -6.64
C ALA A 23 -12.13 -23.95 -5.55
N ASP A 24 -12.85 -22.93 -5.06
CA ASP A 24 -12.39 -22.03 -4.02
C ASP A 24 -13.55 -21.58 -3.12
N SER A 25 -13.40 -21.76 -1.80
CA SER A 25 -14.37 -21.31 -0.81
C SER A 25 -14.46 -19.78 -0.73
N MET A 26 -13.41 -19.04 -1.13
CA MET A 26 -13.43 -17.58 -1.24
C MET A 26 -14.39 -17.08 -2.33
N ASP A 27 -14.46 -17.77 -3.47
CA ASP A 27 -15.34 -17.39 -4.58
C ASP A 27 -16.82 -17.63 -4.20
N VAL A 28 -17.09 -18.73 -3.50
CA VAL A 28 -18.42 -19.03 -2.93
C VAL A 28 -18.82 -17.98 -1.90
N CYS A 29 -17.88 -17.55 -1.05
CA CYS A 29 -18.09 -16.49 -0.07
C CYS A 29 -18.50 -15.17 -0.74
N ALA A 30 -17.85 -14.82 -1.85
CA ALA A 30 -18.16 -13.62 -2.63
C ALA A 30 -19.53 -13.71 -3.33
N GLY A 31 -19.89 -14.89 -3.85
CA GLY A 31 -21.19 -15.12 -4.50
C GLY A 31 -22.38 -15.09 -3.53
N LEU A 32 -22.19 -15.60 -2.31
CA LEU A 32 -23.23 -15.63 -1.27
C LEU A 32 -23.26 -14.35 -0.42
N GLY A 33 -22.26 -13.47 -0.55
CA GLY A 33 -22.17 -12.24 0.25
C GLY A 33 -21.99 -12.52 1.75
N MET A 34 -21.31 -13.62 2.08
CA MET A 34 -21.17 -14.10 3.46
C MET A 34 -19.78 -13.81 4.02
N GLU A 35 -19.64 -13.97 5.34
CA GLU A 35 -18.35 -13.87 6.02
C GLU A 35 -17.63 -15.22 5.92
N HIS A 36 -16.31 -15.18 5.66
CA HIS A 36 -15.54 -16.37 5.31
C HIS A 36 -15.36 -17.34 6.50
N GLN A 37 -15.22 -16.84 7.74
CA GLN A 37 -15.14 -17.70 8.92
C GLN A 37 -16.41 -18.50 9.14
N ALA A 38 -17.60 -17.90 8.93
CA ALA A 38 -18.87 -18.61 9.02
C ALA A 38 -18.96 -19.74 7.99
N LEU A 39 -18.55 -19.48 6.74
CA LEU A 39 -18.51 -20.49 5.67
C LEU A 39 -17.52 -21.62 5.99
N VAL A 40 -16.31 -21.28 6.46
CA VAL A 40 -15.29 -22.27 6.84
C VAL A 40 -15.75 -23.12 8.03
N GLY A 41 -16.51 -22.54 8.97
CA GLY A 41 -17.12 -23.27 10.07
C GLY A 41 -18.10 -24.35 9.60
N ALA A 42 -19.00 -23.98 8.70
CA ALA A 42 -19.95 -24.93 8.10
C ALA A 42 -19.26 -26.02 7.26
N LEU A 43 -18.29 -25.65 6.43
CA LEU A 43 -17.51 -26.62 5.64
C LEU A 43 -16.78 -27.63 6.52
N LYS A 44 -16.26 -27.20 7.68
CA LYS A 44 -15.65 -28.10 8.66
C LYS A 44 -16.66 -29.03 9.34
N SER A 45 -17.88 -28.55 9.62
CA SER A 45 -18.95 -29.40 10.16
C SER A 45 -19.34 -30.48 9.14
N LEU A 46 -19.53 -30.08 7.88
CA LEU A 46 -19.86 -31.00 6.78
C LEU A 46 -18.74 -31.99 6.48
N GLU A 47 -17.47 -31.60 6.61
CA GLU A 47 -16.33 -32.52 6.48
C GLU A 47 -16.29 -33.51 7.66
N ALA A 48 -16.56 -33.06 8.89
CA ALA A 48 -16.61 -33.94 10.06
C ALA A 48 -17.72 -35.00 9.95
N GLU A 49 -18.83 -34.64 9.30
CA GLU A 49 -19.94 -35.54 8.98
C GLU A 49 -19.72 -36.35 7.69
N ALA A 50 -18.56 -36.19 7.03
CA ALA A 50 -18.16 -36.87 5.80
C ALA A 50 -19.08 -36.62 4.59
N TYR A 51 -19.80 -35.49 4.55
CA TYR A 51 -20.59 -35.07 3.39
C TYR A 51 -19.74 -34.45 2.28
N VAL A 52 -18.63 -33.80 2.64
CA VAL A 52 -17.73 -33.12 1.70
C VAL A 52 -16.27 -33.44 2.02
N ALA A 53 -15.41 -33.41 1.00
CA ALA A 53 -13.96 -33.47 1.17
C ALA A 53 -13.37 -32.11 0.76
N MET A 54 -12.54 -31.52 1.63
CA MET A 54 -11.87 -30.25 1.32
C MET A 54 -10.36 -30.40 1.29
N THR A 55 -9.71 -29.53 0.51
CA THR A 55 -8.25 -29.41 0.50
C THR A 55 -7.86 -27.96 0.79
N PRO A 56 -6.92 -27.72 1.72
CA PRO A 56 -6.51 -26.36 2.03
C PRO A 56 -5.70 -25.78 0.87
N ILE A 57 -6.16 -24.62 0.35
CA ILE A 57 -5.47 -23.84 -0.68
C ILE A 57 -4.92 -22.58 -0.01
N ASN A 58 -3.63 -22.30 -0.20
CA ASN A 58 -3.03 -21.05 0.25
C ASN A 58 -2.82 -20.13 -0.96
N LYS A 59 -3.34 -18.91 -0.90
CA LYS A 59 -3.18 -17.87 -1.93
C LYS A 59 -2.47 -16.67 -1.32
N GLU A 60 -1.30 -16.35 -1.85
CA GLU A 60 -0.55 -15.15 -1.46
C GLU A 60 -0.89 -14.01 -2.43
N SER A 61 -1.35 -12.89 -1.90
CA SER A 61 -1.63 -11.68 -2.67
C SER A 61 -0.80 -10.52 -2.15
N TRP A 62 -0.21 -9.72 -3.05
CA TRP A 62 0.45 -8.48 -2.68
C TRP A 62 -0.60 -7.39 -2.46
N GLN A 63 -0.75 -6.95 -1.21
CA GLN A 63 -1.62 -5.85 -0.86
C GLN A 63 -0.79 -4.60 -0.57
N LEU A 64 -1.30 -3.44 -0.96
CA LEU A 64 -0.68 -2.17 -0.59
C LEU A 64 -0.95 -1.89 0.88
N THR A 65 0.08 -1.49 1.61
CA THR A 65 -0.09 -0.94 2.96
C THR A 65 -0.77 0.41 2.89
N GLU A 66 -1.41 0.83 3.99
CA GLU A 66 -2.03 2.17 4.09
C GLU A 66 -1.02 3.29 3.80
N GLU A 67 0.23 3.12 4.23
CA GLU A 67 1.34 4.00 3.89
C GLU A 67 1.60 4.06 2.37
N ALA A 68 1.62 2.90 1.70
CA ALA A 68 1.85 2.82 0.26
C ALA A 68 0.70 3.46 -0.54
N LEU A 69 -0.55 3.34 -0.08
CA LEU A 69 -1.69 4.06 -0.67
C LEU A 69 -1.48 5.58 -0.61
N SER A 70 -0.95 6.09 0.51
CA SER A 70 -0.60 7.50 0.65
C SER A 70 0.48 7.94 -0.36
N TYR A 71 1.45 7.07 -0.65
CA TYR A 71 2.50 7.33 -1.64
C TYR A 71 1.99 7.28 -3.08
N VAL A 72 0.99 6.45 -3.37
CA VAL A 72 0.35 6.45 -4.69
C VAL A 72 -0.38 7.77 -4.94
N ALA A 73 -1.09 8.29 -3.94
CA ALA A 73 -1.84 9.54 -4.07
C ALA A 73 -0.95 10.79 -4.07
N LYS A 74 0.04 10.87 -3.17
CA LYS A 74 0.85 12.08 -2.94
C LYS A 74 2.24 12.02 -3.60
N GLY A 75 2.60 10.87 -4.18
CA GLY A 75 3.93 10.59 -4.71
C GLY A 75 4.90 10.07 -3.65
N SER A 76 6.11 9.72 -4.08
CA SER A 76 7.12 9.14 -3.18
C SER A 76 7.54 10.15 -2.09
N PRO A 77 7.92 9.67 -0.89
CA PRO A 77 8.28 10.54 0.24
C PRO A 77 9.47 11.45 -0.09
N GLU A 78 10.40 11.00 -0.94
CA GLU A 78 11.53 11.80 -1.39
C GLU A 78 11.08 12.96 -2.30
N LYS A 79 10.14 12.69 -3.21
CA LYS A 79 9.58 13.71 -4.10
C LYS A 79 8.83 14.77 -3.30
N GLN A 80 8.03 14.36 -2.33
CA GLN A 80 7.30 15.28 -1.45
C GLN A 80 8.26 16.18 -0.68
N LEU A 81 9.30 15.60 -0.06
CA LEU A 81 10.35 16.35 0.65
C LEU A 81 11.04 17.37 -0.25
N VAL A 82 11.47 16.94 -1.44
CA VAL A 82 12.24 17.76 -2.38
C VAL A 82 11.38 18.86 -3.04
N LEU A 83 10.08 18.62 -3.25
CA LEU A 83 9.17 19.63 -3.79
C LEU A 83 8.84 20.71 -2.77
N TRP A 84 8.66 20.33 -1.51
CA TRP A 84 8.32 21.28 -0.45
C TRP A 84 9.52 22.12 0.02
N LEU A 85 10.73 21.56 -0.02
CA LEU A 85 11.93 22.22 0.52
C LEU A 85 12.16 23.58 -0.19
N PRO A 86 12.13 24.70 0.55
CA PRO A 86 12.35 26.03 -0.03
C PRO A 86 13.81 26.22 -0.46
N GLU A 87 14.08 27.17 -1.35
CA GLU A 87 15.46 27.46 -1.80
C GLU A 87 16.38 27.90 -0.66
N GLU A 88 15.82 28.52 0.39
CA GLU A 88 16.54 28.93 1.61
C GLU A 88 16.88 27.77 2.56
N GLY A 89 16.34 26.58 2.25
CA GLY A 89 16.47 25.37 3.05
C GLY A 89 15.58 25.35 4.30
N ALA A 90 15.37 24.15 4.83
CA ALA A 90 14.55 23.94 6.04
C ALA A 90 15.33 23.23 7.15
N THR A 91 14.92 23.46 8.39
CA THR A 91 15.43 22.83 9.59
C THR A 91 14.72 21.51 9.91
N ASP A 92 15.29 20.70 10.80
CA ASP A 92 14.67 19.45 11.25
C ASP A 92 13.30 19.70 11.89
N ALA A 93 13.14 20.77 12.68
CA ALA A 93 11.90 21.10 13.37
C ALA A 93 10.75 21.46 12.42
N GLU A 94 11.02 22.21 11.35
CA GLU A 94 10.01 22.59 10.35
C GLU A 94 9.53 21.38 9.55
N LEU A 95 10.45 20.47 9.22
CA LEU A 95 10.12 19.25 8.50
C LEU A 95 9.32 18.28 9.37
N GLU A 96 9.74 18.08 10.62
CA GLU A 96 9.05 17.22 11.58
C GLU A 96 7.67 17.74 11.95
N GLY A 97 7.47 19.07 11.97
CA GLY A 97 6.17 19.69 12.23
C GLY A 97 5.13 19.46 11.13
N VAL A 98 5.54 19.25 9.87
CA VAL A 98 4.62 19.08 8.73
C VAL A 98 4.29 17.62 8.46
N TRP A 99 5.26 16.72 8.52
CA TRP A 99 5.08 15.31 8.12
C TRP A 99 5.35 14.30 9.22
N GLY A 100 5.79 14.74 10.40
CA GLY A 100 6.17 13.86 11.50
C GLY A 100 7.57 13.27 11.34
N LYS A 101 8.14 12.86 12.47
CA LYS A 101 9.54 12.43 12.58
C LYS A 101 9.91 11.21 11.73
N GLU A 102 9.00 10.24 11.64
CA GLU A 102 9.23 8.96 10.95
C GLU A 102 9.28 9.13 9.43
N PHE A 103 8.30 9.82 8.86
CA PHE A 103 8.28 10.16 7.43
C PHE A 103 9.54 10.95 7.03
N VAL A 104 9.89 11.95 7.84
CA VAL A 104 11.04 12.82 7.59
C VAL A 104 12.35 12.05 7.67
N ALA A 105 12.49 11.11 8.61
CA ALA A 105 13.69 10.27 8.70
C ALA A 105 13.87 9.38 7.45
N ILE A 106 12.79 8.74 6.99
CA ILE A 106 12.79 7.89 5.78
C ILE A 106 13.12 8.73 4.54
N ALA A 107 12.43 9.87 4.37
CA ALA A 107 12.63 10.78 3.25
C ALA A 107 14.06 11.34 3.23
N LYS A 108 14.58 11.82 4.37
CA LYS A 108 15.95 12.33 4.47
C LYS A 108 16.98 11.25 4.16
N GLY A 109 16.84 10.05 4.73
CA GLY A 109 17.78 8.95 4.52
C GLY A 109 17.93 8.60 3.03
N LYS A 110 16.81 8.49 2.31
CA LYS A 110 16.80 8.20 0.88
C LYS A 110 17.27 9.40 0.03
N CYS A 111 16.84 10.63 0.35
CA CYS A 111 17.29 11.84 -0.34
C CYS A 111 18.80 12.08 -0.19
N MET A 112 19.36 11.86 1.01
CA MET A 112 20.80 11.99 1.26
C MET A 112 21.59 10.93 0.47
N LYS A 113 21.13 9.67 0.47
CA LYS A 113 21.76 8.59 -0.32
C LYS A 113 21.77 8.92 -1.81
N ASN A 114 20.68 9.48 -2.33
CA ASN A 114 20.55 9.88 -3.73
C ASN A 114 21.20 11.25 -4.04
N LYS A 115 21.80 11.93 -3.06
CA LYS A 115 22.39 13.28 -3.16
C LYS A 115 21.39 14.33 -3.65
N TRP A 116 20.13 14.21 -3.23
CA TRP A 116 19.04 15.12 -3.58
C TRP A 116 18.95 16.34 -2.66
N ILE A 117 19.37 16.17 -1.41
CA ILE A 117 19.48 17.23 -0.41
C ILE A 117 20.90 17.25 0.14
N ALA A 118 21.36 18.41 0.60
CA ALA A 118 22.61 18.54 1.34
C ALA A 118 22.36 19.31 2.63
N ARG A 119 23.03 18.88 3.70
CA ARG A 119 23.05 19.63 4.96
C ARG A 119 24.18 20.64 4.93
N ASP A 120 23.83 21.90 5.08
CA ASP A 120 24.82 22.95 5.30
C ASP A 120 25.36 22.83 6.74
N LYS A 121 26.68 22.75 6.88
CA LYS A 121 27.37 22.61 8.17
C LYS A 121 27.42 23.92 8.96
N ALA A 122 27.27 25.07 8.30
CA ALA A 122 27.31 26.38 8.96
C ALA A 122 25.93 26.77 9.53
N THR A 123 24.86 26.47 8.79
CA THR A 123 23.48 26.87 9.15
C THR A 123 22.63 25.72 9.68
N GLY A 124 23.09 24.47 9.52
CA GLY A 124 22.34 23.27 9.90
C GLY A 124 21.12 22.99 9.03
N LYS A 125 20.87 23.80 8.00
CA LYS A 125 19.70 23.69 7.10
C LYS A 125 19.93 22.65 6.01
N TYR A 126 18.85 22.00 5.57
CA TYR A 126 18.86 21.15 4.38
C TYR A 126 18.52 21.98 3.16
N THR A 127 19.38 21.98 2.15
CA THR A 127 19.18 22.67 0.88
C THR A 127 19.00 21.66 -0.27
N LYS A 128 18.25 22.08 -1.30
CA LYS A 128 17.89 21.24 -2.44
C LYS A 128 19.04 21.16 -3.45
N GLN A 129 19.72 20.02 -3.53
CA GLN A 129 20.77 19.78 -4.53
C GLN A 129 20.20 19.41 -5.90
N VAL A 130 19.00 18.80 -5.95
CA VAL A 130 18.36 18.38 -7.22
C VAL A 130 18.14 19.57 -8.15
N CYS A 131 17.67 20.72 -7.65
CA CYS A 131 17.49 21.92 -8.47
C CYS A 131 18.82 22.40 -9.03
N ALA A 132 19.88 22.46 -8.23
CA ALA A 132 21.20 22.92 -8.67
C ALA A 132 21.79 21.98 -9.73
N ARG A 133 21.70 20.67 -9.53
CA ARG A 133 22.28 19.68 -10.44
C ARG A 133 21.45 19.50 -11.72
N MET A 134 20.11 19.54 -11.63
CA MET A 134 19.25 19.58 -12.81
C MET A 134 19.43 20.89 -13.58
N ARG A 135 19.56 22.05 -12.92
CA ARG A 135 19.90 23.32 -13.58
C ARG A 135 21.25 23.25 -14.28
N ALA A 136 22.28 22.70 -13.63
CA ALA A 136 23.62 22.56 -14.22
C ALA A 136 23.63 21.60 -15.43
N LEU A 137 22.97 20.45 -15.31
CA LEU A 137 22.83 19.50 -16.42
C LEU A 137 22.00 20.10 -17.57
N ARG A 138 20.96 20.86 -17.24
CA ARG A 138 20.09 21.54 -18.22
C ARG A 138 20.77 22.71 -18.92
N ALA A 139 21.58 23.49 -18.21
CA ALA A 139 22.43 24.53 -18.79
C ALA A 139 23.45 23.93 -19.76
N ALA A 140 24.01 22.76 -19.42
CA ALA A 140 24.90 22.02 -20.31
C ALA A 140 24.19 21.41 -21.54
N LEU A 141 22.86 21.21 -21.48
CA LEU A 141 22.04 20.64 -22.55
C LEU A 141 21.20 21.71 -23.30
N GLY A 142 21.32 22.99 -22.96
CA GLY A 142 20.67 24.10 -23.68
C GLY A 142 19.14 24.20 -23.54
N GLY A 143 18.51 23.55 -22.55
CA GLY A 143 17.05 23.52 -22.42
C GLY A 143 16.48 24.71 -21.62
N THR A 144 15.54 25.47 -22.19
CA THR A 144 14.78 26.56 -21.54
C THR A 144 13.83 26.07 -20.45
N ASP A 145 13.62 26.89 -19.41
CA ASP A 145 12.99 26.65 -18.09
C ASP A 145 11.70 25.81 -18.01
N TRP A 146 11.54 25.09 -16.90
CA TRP A 146 10.32 24.35 -16.51
C TRP A 146 9.76 24.89 -15.19
N GLN A 147 9.72 26.21 -15.05
CA GLN A 147 8.91 26.85 -14.01
C GLN A 147 7.76 27.59 -14.68
N THR A 148 6.62 26.93 -14.77
CA THR A 148 5.38 27.35 -14.08
C THR A 148 4.25 26.40 -14.46
N GLN A 149 3.96 25.45 -13.56
CA GLN A 149 2.62 25.17 -13.05
C GLN A 149 2.75 24.35 -11.77
#